data_AF-A0A1F6RRQ9-F1
#
_entry.id   AF-A0A1F6RRQ9-F1
#
_cell.length_a   1.000
_cell.length_b   1.000
_cell.length_c   1.000
_cell.angle_alpha   90.00
_cell.angle_beta   90.00
_cell.angle_gamma   90.00
#
_symmetry.space_group_name_H-M   'P 1'
#
loop_
_entity.id
_entity.type
_entity.pdbx_description
1 polymer ?
#
loop_
_entity_poly.entity_id
_entity_poly.type
_entity_poly.pdbx_seq_one_letter_code
_entity_poly.pdbx_strand_id
1 'polypeptide(L)'
;MFAYEIKKVLSVDNNLSLKECEKILVPEDICLGILDENREITSFVLKEDLNKVLKFNINNYPINLISTLADVIDINIENISELQVKKHVKPGLNKGVFVGKNRKEVSHLIVNRDIYTEKKEVFLVEEYAKNIPEEIKKALDLCSKAADKINLPIFIIGGVVRDIIIGKKSVDIDITVEESAIEFSRFLRKQYPDIFKIKELHEDFKTAKVVFTINNKNIELDIASTRKEIYSHPASLPQVSQIGCDIKDDILRRDFTINSMALSLNQVSFCKLVDPLDGYNDLKEGKISILHPISFVDDPTRIIRALKFSIRFNYEFEKATKHLINTCLNSGLFDNLGGERIKSEIKQTFNLNKSESLNRFVEEKIYYLVNKNIQIPQNLRDLSLKCRKVISKYQKFIDTPDLIWLIYLGTLLINSSKDEISQTAAKLYLSGLETEILVGSKNIQNNIAQIKQAQTRFQIYEQFEGYFSESILITLIIVEDEEVEKKIDLYLNELQYIKINTTGKSLTEKGLTPGPVFGEILRELLQAKINQEIDTPEEEQEYIKKFLPRKRR
;
A
#
# COMPACT_ATOMS: atom_id res chain seq x y z
N MET A 1 -39.24 -4.55 -15.28
CA MET A 1 -38.71 -5.93 -15.42
C MET A 1 -37.62 -6.05 -14.38
N PHE A 2 -37.70 -7.00 -13.45
CA PHE A 2 -36.93 -6.96 -12.20
C PHE A 2 -35.41 -6.93 -12.44
N ALA A 3 -34.72 -6.04 -11.73
CA ALA A 3 -33.27 -5.82 -11.71
C ALA A 3 -32.47 -6.91 -10.94
N TYR A 4 -33.12 -8.03 -10.64
CA TYR A 4 -32.61 -9.05 -9.73
C TYR A 4 -32.63 -10.42 -10.39
N GLU A 5 -31.59 -11.20 -10.14
CA GLU A 5 -31.54 -12.61 -10.50
C GLU A 5 -31.83 -13.45 -9.27
N ILE A 6 -32.77 -14.40 -9.41
CA ILE A 6 -33.06 -15.38 -8.38
C ILE A 6 -32.34 -16.66 -8.77
N LYS A 7 -31.44 -17.12 -7.91
CA LYS A 7 -30.72 -18.38 -8.08
C LYS A 7 -31.14 -19.36 -7.00
N LYS A 8 -31.24 -20.64 -7.36
CA LYS A 8 -31.39 -21.73 -6.38
C LYS A 8 -30.06 -21.93 -5.65
N VAL A 9 -30.13 -22.17 -4.34
CA VAL A 9 -28.93 -22.37 -3.51
C VAL A 9 -28.68 -23.86 -3.34
N LEU A 10 -27.46 -24.29 -3.63
CA LEU A 10 -26.95 -25.62 -3.29
C LEU A 10 -25.82 -25.49 -2.28
N SER A 11 -25.93 -26.17 -1.14
CA SER A 11 -24.96 -26.04 -0.05
C SER A 11 -23.74 -26.94 -0.25
N VAL A 12 -22.54 -26.40 0.00
CA VAL A 12 -21.26 -27.14 -0.04
C VAL A 12 -20.37 -26.76 1.14
N ASP A 13 -19.48 -27.67 1.57
CA ASP A 13 -18.51 -27.36 2.61
C ASP A 13 -17.46 -26.33 2.12
N ASN A 14 -17.04 -25.44 3.01
CA ASN A 14 -16.09 -24.36 2.70
C ASN A 14 -14.70 -24.80 2.20
N ASN A 15 -14.32 -26.05 2.47
CA ASN A 15 -13.02 -26.61 2.12
C ASN A 15 -13.02 -27.39 0.81
N LEU A 16 -14.16 -27.54 0.12
CA LEU A 16 -14.18 -28.16 -1.21
C LEU A 16 -13.28 -27.38 -2.17
N SER A 17 -12.57 -28.10 -3.03
CA SER A 17 -11.73 -27.46 -4.03
C SER A 17 -12.56 -26.78 -5.13
N LEU A 18 -12.03 -25.72 -5.73
CA LEU A 18 -12.67 -25.03 -6.86
C LEU A 18 -13.02 -26.02 -8.00
N LYS A 19 -12.16 -27.02 -8.25
CA LYS A 19 -12.38 -28.07 -9.26
C LYS A 19 -13.55 -29.00 -8.93
N GLU A 20 -13.74 -29.33 -7.67
CA GLU A 20 -14.89 -30.14 -7.24
C GLU A 20 -16.18 -29.35 -7.37
N CYS A 21 -16.16 -28.07 -6.98
CA CYS A 21 -17.29 -27.16 -7.12
C CYS A 21 -17.70 -26.94 -8.59
N GLU A 22 -16.76 -26.91 -9.54
CA GLU A 22 -17.04 -26.78 -10.98
C GLU A 22 -17.99 -27.89 -11.47
N LYS A 23 -17.74 -29.13 -11.02
CA LYS A 23 -18.56 -30.29 -11.40
C LYS A 23 -19.96 -30.23 -10.82
N ILE A 24 -20.14 -29.52 -9.71
CA ILE A 24 -21.41 -29.36 -9.02
C ILE A 24 -22.25 -28.24 -9.68
N LEU A 25 -21.61 -27.18 -10.14
CA LEU A 25 -22.23 -25.99 -10.75
C LEU A 25 -22.61 -26.19 -12.22
N VAL A 26 -23.52 -27.12 -12.50
CA VAL A 26 -23.94 -27.45 -13.88
C VAL A 26 -24.90 -26.39 -14.46
N PRO A 27 -26.00 -26.01 -13.80
CA PRO A 27 -26.97 -25.04 -14.34
C PRO A 27 -26.57 -23.57 -14.07
N GLU A 28 -27.02 -22.62 -14.90
CA GLU A 28 -26.73 -21.18 -14.70
C GLU A 28 -27.58 -20.53 -13.60
N ASP A 29 -28.74 -21.10 -13.29
CA ASP A 29 -29.69 -20.67 -12.27
C ASP A 29 -29.33 -21.17 -10.86
N ILE A 30 -28.20 -21.86 -10.69
CA ILE A 30 -27.72 -22.33 -9.39
C ILE A 30 -26.54 -21.48 -8.91
N CYS A 31 -26.50 -21.25 -7.59
CA CYS A 31 -25.32 -20.76 -6.88
C CYS A 31 -24.94 -21.72 -5.76
N LEU A 32 -23.69 -21.66 -5.32
CA LEU A 32 -23.22 -22.45 -4.18
C LEU A 32 -23.36 -21.64 -2.90
N GLY A 33 -24.12 -22.13 -1.93
CA GLY A 33 -24.11 -21.64 -0.56
C GLY A 33 -23.00 -22.32 0.23
N ILE A 34 -22.13 -21.54 0.86
CA ILE A 34 -20.96 -22.07 1.55
C ILE A 34 -21.27 -22.25 3.04
N LEU A 35 -21.10 -23.48 3.51
CA LEU A 35 -21.32 -23.87 4.90
C LEU A 35 -20.10 -23.50 5.76
N ASP A 36 -20.36 -22.89 6.90
CA ASP A 36 -19.38 -22.70 7.97
C ASP A 36 -19.24 -23.96 8.86
N GLU A 37 -18.41 -23.86 9.90
CA GLU A 37 -18.18 -24.95 10.87
C GLU A 37 -19.45 -25.36 11.62
N ASN A 38 -20.45 -24.48 11.73
CA ASN A 38 -21.74 -24.73 12.38
C ASN A 38 -22.80 -25.28 11.40
N ARG A 39 -22.41 -25.55 10.15
CA ARG A 39 -23.27 -25.94 9.03
C ARG A 39 -24.33 -24.89 8.71
N GLU A 40 -23.96 -23.63 8.83
CA GLU A 40 -24.77 -22.47 8.45
C GLU A 40 -24.26 -21.87 7.14
N ILE A 41 -25.19 -21.49 6.26
CA ILE A 41 -24.87 -20.81 5.00
C ILE A 41 -24.59 -19.34 5.32
N THR A 42 -23.33 -18.93 5.13
CA THR A 42 -22.84 -17.59 5.49
C THR A 42 -22.42 -16.78 4.27
N SER A 43 -21.96 -17.46 3.22
CA SER A 43 -21.54 -16.85 1.96
C SER A 43 -22.01 -17.67 0.77
N PHE A 44 -21.90 -17.09 -0.43
CA PHE A 44 -22.19 -17.77 -1.68
C PHE A 44 -21.07 -17.61 -2.71
N VAL A 45 -21.07 -18.48 -3.71
CA VAL A 45 -20.25 -18.34 -4.92
C VAL A 45 -21.14 -18.43 -6.16
N LEU A 46 -20.98 -17.48 -7.08
CA LEU A 46 -21.64 -17.47 -8.37
C LEU A 46 -20.82 -18.26 -9.40
N LYS A 47 -21.51 -18.87 -10.36
CA LYS A 47 -20.89 -19.62 -11.47
C LYS A 47 -19.87 -18.78 -12.23
N GLU A 48 -20.19 -17.52 -12.48
CA GLU A 48 -19.32 -16.58 -13.21
C GLU A 48 -18.01 -16.34 -12.47
N ASP A 49 -18.05 -16.20 -11.15
CA ASP A 49 -16.87 -15.99 -10.32
C ASP A 49 -16.01 -17.24 -10.29
N LEU A 50 -16.63 -18.42 -10.14
CA LEU A 50 -15.94 -19.70 -10.20
C LEU A 50 -15.24 -19.91 -11.57
N ASN A 51 -15.96 -19.66 -12.67
CA ASN A 51 -15.41 -19.81 -14.03
C ASN A 51 -14.25 -18.85 -14.30
N LYS A 52 -14.25 -17.65 -13.70
CA LYS A 52 -13.12 -16.72 -13.81
C LYS A 52 -11.87 -17.30 -13.14
N VAL A 53 -12.00 -17.83 -11.93
CA VAL A 53 -10.84 -18.37 -11.21
C VAL A 53 -10.37 -19.74 -11.69
N LEU A 54 -11.22 -20.55 -12.30
CA LEU A 54 -10.81 -21.83 -12.89
C LEU A 54 -9.84 -21.68 -14.07
N LYS A 55 -9.78 -20.49 -14.67
CA LYS A 55 -8.78 -20.14 -15.68
C LYS A 55 -7.38 -19.97 -15.08
N PHE A 56 -7.29 -19.85 -13.77
CA PHE A 56 -6.04 -19.71 -13.04
C PHE A 56 -5.54 -21.06 -12.53
N ASN A 57 -4.25 -21.17 -12.25
CA ASN A 57 -3.63 -22.38 -11.68
C ASN A 57 -3.93 -22.56 -10.18
N ILE A 58 -5.18 -22.37 -9.75
CA ILE A 58 -5.60 -22.42 -8.35
C ILE A 58 -6.75 -23.41 -8.10
N ASN A 59 -7.00 -24.33 -9.03
CA ASN A 59 -8.13 -25.27 -9.00
C ASN A 59 -8.21 -26.16 -7.75
N ASN A 60 -7.08 -26.37 -7.05
CA ASN A 60 -7.00 -27.21 -5.85
C ASN A 60 -7.22 -26.42 -4.53
N TYR A 61 -7.39 -25.10 -4.60
CA TYR A 61 -7.63 -24.27 -3.44
C TYR A 61 -9.11 -24.29 -3.01
N PRO A 62 -9.42 -23.99 -1.73
CA PRO A 62 -10.78 -24.06 -1.21
C PRO A 62 -11.70 -22.97 -1.81
N ILE A 63 -12.98 -23.33 -1.99
CA ILE A 63 -14.04 -22.49 -2.58
C ILE A 63 -14.31 -21.20 -1.80
N ASN A 64 -14.07 -21.20 -0.49
CA ASN A 64 -14.30 -20.03 0.37
C ASN A 64 -13.43 -18.80 -0.03
N LEU A 65 -12.34 -19.00 -0.77
CA LEU A 65 -11.46 -17.93 -1.25
C LEU A 65 -12.13 -16.89 -2.14
N ILE A 66 -13.22 -17.27 -2.77
CA ILE A 66 -13.97 -16.42 -3.72
C ILE A 66 -15.42 -16.24 -3.28
N SER A 67 -15.72 -16.53 -2.02
CA SER A 67 -17.09 -16.47 -1.50
C SER A 67 -17.48 -15.06 -1.06
N THR A 68 -18.74 -14.70 -1.29
CA THR A 68 -19.29 -13.40 -0.88
C THR A 68 -20.28 -13.56 0.26
N LEU A 69 -20.09 -12.82 1.36
CA LEU A 69 -21.00 -12.85 2.50
C LEU A 69 -22.41 -12.37 2.10
N ALA A 70 -23.44 -13.02 2.66
CA ALA A 70 -24.82 -12.61 2.52
C ALA A 70 -25.63 -12.79 3.82
N ASP A 71 -26.59 -11.88 3.99
CA ASP A 71 -27.60 -11.97 5.04
C ASP A 71 -28.74 -12.90 4.61
N VAL A 72 -29.51 -13.40 5.58
CA VAL A 72 -30.69 -14.25 5.33
C VAL A 72 -31.95 -13.49 5.71
N ILE A 73 -32.95 -13.54 4.85
CA ILE A 73 -34.28 -12.95 5.05
C ILE A 73 -35.38 -13.98 4.79
N ASP A 74 -36.49 -13.84 5.53
CA ASP A 74 -37.68 -14.66 5.34
C ASP A 74 -38.70 -13.90 4.47
N ILE A 75 -38.72 -14.20 3.17
CA ILE A 75 -39.63 -13.60 2.18
C ILE A 75 -40.23 -14.70 1.29
N ASN A 76 -41.51 -14.56 0.93
CA ASN A 76 -42.15 -15.44 -0.04
C ASN A 76 -41.65 -15.14 -1.46
N ILE A 77 -41.05 -16.15 -2.11
CA ILE A 77 -40.47 -16.06 -3.46
C ILE A 77 -41.54 -15.86 -4.55
N GLU A 78 -42.76 -16.34 -4.33
CA GLU A 78 -43.86 -16.17 -5.28
C GLU A 78 -44.38 -14.72 -5.30
N ASN A 79 -44.13 -13.96 -4.23
CA ASN A 79 -44.59 -12.57 -4.06
C ASN A 79 -43.46 -11.67 -3.54
N ILE A 80 -42.35 -11.61 -4.28
CA ILE A 80 -41.20 -10.77 -3.91
C ILE A 80 -41.56 -9.28 -4.02
N SER A 81 -41.57 -8.59 -2.88
CA SER A 81 -41.67 -7.13 -2.86
C SER A 81 -40.31 -6.51 -3.16
N GLU A 82 -40.22 -5.71 -4.22
CA GLU A 82 -39.01 -4.97 -4.58
C GLU A 82 -38.51 -4.06 -3.44
N LEU A 83 -39.44 -3.46 -2.68
CA LEU A 83 -39.13 -2.64 -1.51
C LEU A 83 -38.47 -3.47 -0.39
N GLN A 84 -38.91 -4.72 -0.20
CA GLN A 84 -38.32 -5.62 0.80
C GLN A 84 -36.92 -6.09 0.38
N VAL A 85 -36.71 -6.39 -0.91
CA VAL A 85 -35.38 -6.77 -1.43
C VAL A 85 -34.41 -5.60 -1.39
N LYS A 86 -34.81 -4.40 -1.87
CA LYS A 86 -33.97 -3.19 -1.85
C LYS A 86 -33.52 -2.76 -0.46
N LYS A 87 -34.30 -3.07 0.59
CA LYS A 87 -33.91 -2.82 1.98
C LYS A 87 -32.73 -3.67 2.44
N HIS A 88 -32.51 -4.83 1.83
CA HIS A 88 -31.51 -5.80 2.28
C HIS A 88 -30.37 -6.01 1.29
N VAL A 89 -30.59 -5.80 -0.01
CA VAL A 89 -29.54 -5.89 -1.03
C VAL A 89 -28.93 -4.52 -1.25
N LYS A 90 -27.70 -4.33 -0.74
CA LYS A 90 -26.93 -3.11 -0.98
C LYS A 90 -26.60 -2.95 -2.47
N PRO A 91 -26.49 -1.71 -2.99
CA PRO A 91 -25.92 -1.46 -4.32
C PRO A 91 -24.47 -1.97 -4.37
N GLY A 92 -24.01 -2.38 -5.54
CA GLY A 92 -22.64 -2.87 -5.77
C GLY A 92 -22.58 -4.30 -6.30
N LEU A 93 -21.45 -4.65 -6.92
CA LEU A 93 -21.25 -5.95 -7.53
C LEU A 93 -21.28 -7.06 -6.46
N ASN A 94 -21.89 -8.20 -6.81
CA ASN A 94 -21.89 -9.43 -6.02
C ASN A 94 -22.48 -9.29 -4.60
N LYS A 95 -23.34 -8.29 -4.36
CA LYS A 95 -24.18 -8.24 -3.16
C LYS A 95 -25.46 -9.02 -3.40
N GLY A 96 -25.79 -9.93 -2.50
CA GLY A 96 -27.00 -10.74 -2.56
C GLY A 96 -27.54 -11.00 -1.17
N VAL A 97 -28.80 -11.45 -1.14
CA VAL A 97 -29.47 -11.85 0.09
C VAL A 97 -30.07 -13.23 -0.07
N PHE A 98 -29.85 -14.08 0.92
CA PHE A 98 -30.43 -15.41 0.97
C PHE A 98 -31.88 -15.36 1.41
N VAL A 99 -32.71 -16.17 0.76
CA VAL A 99 -34.12 -16.34 1.11
C VAL A 99 -34.31 -17.71 1.77
N GLY A 100 -34.74 -17.68 3.02
CA GLY A 100 -34.90 -18.88 3.84
C GLY A 100 -35.36 -18.57 5.26
N LYS A 101 -35.76 -19.61 6.01
CA LYS A 101 -36.22 -19.43 7.40
C LYS A 101 -35.09 -19.03 8.35
N ASN A 102 -33.89 -19.55 8.08
CA ASN A 102 -32.68 -19.33 8.87
C ASN A 102 -31.45 -19.72 8.02
N ARG A 103 -30.24 -19.55 8.56
CA ARG A 103 -28.98 -19.88 7.85
C ARG A 103 -28.81 -21.36 7.50
N LYS A 104 -29.58 -22.28 8.10
CA LYS A 104 -29.56 -23.72 7.80
C LYS A 104 -30.59 -24.12 6.75
N GLU A 105 -31.65 -23.34 6.60
CA GLU A 105 -32.78 -23.57 5.68
C GLU A 105 -32.88 -22.43 4.64
N VAL A 106 -31.82 -22.24 3.85
CA VAL A 106 -31.83 -21.33 2.70
C VAL A 106 -32.27 -22.09 1.45
N SER A 107 -33.13 -21.46 0.65
CA SER A 107 -33.63 -22.04 -0.60
C SER A 107 -33.09 -21.32 -1.83
N HIS A 108 -33.02 -20.00 -1.79
CA HIS A 108 -32.68 -19.16 -2.93
C HIS A 108 -31.77 -18.00 -2.53
N LEU A 109 -31.11 -17.43 -3.52
CA LEU A 109 -30.30 -16.23 -3.43
C LEU A 109 -30.88 -15.21 -4.39
N ILE A 110 -31.17 -14.01 -3.90
CA ILE A 110 -31.53 -12.87 -4.73
C ILE A 110 -30.27 -12.01 -4.88
N VAL A 111 -29.74 -11.92 -6.09
CA VAL A 111 -28.58 -11.11 -6.42
C VAL A 111 -29.03 -9.88 -7.20
N ASN A 112 -28.52 -8.71 -6.84
CA ASN A 112 -28.70 -7.53 -7.67
C ASN A 112 -27.77 -7.61 -8.88
N ARG A 113 -28.34 -7.68 -10.09
CA ARG A 113 -27.56 -7.59 -11.34
C ARG A 113 -27.46 -6.15 -11.85
N ASP A 114 -28.35 -5.25 -11.42
CA ASP A 114 -28.19 -3.84 -11.68
C ASP A 114 -27.25 -3.21 -10.65
N ILE A 115 -25.99 -3.17 -11.06
CA ILE A 115 -25.04 -2.12 -10.69
C ILE A 115 -25.68 -0.72 -10.92
N TYR A 116 -26.65 -0.65 -11.83
CA TYR A 116 -27.40 0.52 -12.29
C TYR A 116 -28.67 0.80 -11.48
N THR A 117 -28.71 0.46 -10.19
CA THR A 117 -29.86 0.87 -9.36
C THR A 117 -30.01 2.39 -9.47
N GLU A 118 -31.19 2.87 -9.87
CA GLU A 118 -31.50 4.30 -9.97
C GLU A 118 -31.24 4.98 -8.62
N LYS A 119 -30.01 5.43 -8.41
CA LYS A 119 -29.67 6.33 -7.32
C LYS A 119 -30.09 7.72 -7.74
N LYS A 120 -30.54 8.49 -6.76
CA LYS A 120 -30.72 9.93 -6.93
C LYS A 120 -29.44 10.50 -7.51
N GLU A 121 -29.54 11.25 -8.60
CA GLU A 121 -28.38 11.89 -9.20
C GLU A 121 -27.71 12.79 -8.16
N VAL A 122 -26.42 12.57 -7.93
CA VAL A 122 -25.60 13.37 -7.01
C VAL A 122 -24.70 14.26 -7.86
N PHE A 123 -24.74 15.56 -7.59
CA PHE A 123 -23.89 16.55 -8.24
C PHE A 123 -22.97 17.16 -7.18
N LEU A 124 -21.65 17.07 -7.36
CA LEU A 124 -20.64 17.53 -6.40
C LEU A 124 -20.06 18.89 -6.79
N VAL A 125 -20.91 19.84 -7.19
CA VAL A 125 -20.48 21.14 -7.73
C VAL A 125 -19.76 21.97 -6.66
N GLU A 126 -20.28 21.99 -5.43
CA GLU A 126 -19.73 22.77 -4.33
C GLU A 126 -18.38 22.19 -3.86
N GLU A 127 -18.31 20.87 -3.70
CA GLU A 127 -17.09 20.17 -3.32
C GLU A 127 -16.02 20.34 -4.39
N TYR A 128 -16.37 20.20 -5.67
CA TYR A 128 -15.47 20.46 -6.79
C TYR A 128 -14.93 21.90 -6.74
N ALA A 129 -15.81 22.89 -6.62
CA ALA A 129 -15.42 24.30 -6.62
C ALA A 129 -14.47 24.67 -5.47
N LYS A 130 -14.67 24.05 -4.30
CA LYS A 130 -13.89 24.27 -3.07
C LYS A 130 -12.54 23.56 -3.08
N ASN A 131 -12.49 22.33 -3.59
CA ASN A 131 -11.34 21.43 -3.42
C ASN A 131 -10.41 21.36 -4.64
N ILE A 132 -10.87 21.78 -5.82
CA ILE A 132 -10.00 21.91 -6.99
C ILE A 132 -9.47 23.35 -7.11
N PRO A 133 -8.13 23.55 -7.16
CA PRO A 133 -7.51 24.86 -7.36
C PRO A 133 -8.00 25.58 -8.62
N GLU A 134 -8.03 26.91 -8.57
CA GLU A 134 -8.59 27.75 -9.64
C GLU A 134 -7.89 27.56 -11.00
N GLU A 135 -6.56 27.48 -11.02
CA GLU A 135 -5.80 27.26 -12.25
C GLU A 135 -6.07 25.88 -12.86
N ILE A 136 -6.31 24.87 -12.02
CA ILE A 136 -6.67 23.52 -12.46
C ILE A 136 -8.09 23.51 -13.03
N LYS A 137 -9.05 24.17 -12.37
CA LYS A 137 -10.43 24.31 -12.88
C LYS A 137 -10.45 24.93 -14.28
N LYS A 138 -9.60 25.93 -14.55
CA LYS A 138 -9.46 26.53 -15.89
C LYS A 138 -8.96 25.53 -16.93
N ALA A 139 -7.94 24.74 -16.62
CA ALA A 139 -7.45 23.71 -17.53
C ALA A 139 -8.54 22.64 -17.79
N LEU A 140 -9.27 22.23 -16.75
CA LEU A 140 -10.38 21.28 -16.88
C LEU A 140 -11.55 21.83 -17.70
N ASP A 141 -11.88 23.11 -17.57
CA ASP A 141 -12.89 23.79 -18.40
C ASP A 141 -12.49 23.80 -19.89
N LEU A 142 -11.21 24.02 -20.21
CA LEU A 142 -10.70 23.92 -21.58
C LEU A 142 -10.83 22.50 -22.14
N CYS A 143 -10.51 21.49 -21.33
CA CYS A 143 -10.71 20.08 -21.68
C CYS A 143 -12.19 19.77 -21.90
N SER A 144 -13.07 20.17 -20.98
CA SER A 144 -14.52 20.01 -21.05
C SER A 144 -15.09 20.57 -22.36
N LYS A 145 -14.79 21.84 -22.66
CA LYS A 145 -15.23 22.51 -23.90
C LYS A 145 -14.72 21.81 -25.16
N ALA A 146 -13.47 21.34 -25.15
CA ALA A 146 -12.92 20.60 -26.28
C ALA A 146 -13.59 19.25 -26.47
N ALA A 147 -13.88 18.53 -25.38
CA ALA A 147 -14.57 17.25 -25.41
C ALA A 147 -16.01 17.39 -25.91
N ASP A 148 -16.75 18.40 -25.44
CA ASP A 148 -18.12 18.67 -25.88
C ASP A 148 -18.20 19.00 -27.38
N LYS A 149 -17.21 19.68 -27.96
CA LYS A 149 -17.15 19.94 -29.42
C LYS A 149 -17.14 18.68 -30.28
N ILE A 150 -16.64 17.58 -29.75
CA ILE A 150 -16.53 16.29 -30.44
C ILE A 150 -17.45 15.23 -29.81
N ASN A 151 -18.37 15.63 -28.93
CA ASN A 151 -19.27 14.77 -28.18
C ASN A 151 -18.55 13.64 -27.43
N LEU A 152 -17.37 13.92 -26.87
CA LEU A 152 -16.57 12.94 -26.15
C LEU A 152 -16.92 12.94 -24.65
N PRO A 153 -17.34 11.81 -24.06
CA PRO A 153 -17.49 11.69 -22.61
C PRO A 153 -16.14 11.84 -21.91
N ILE A 154 -16.11 12.72 -20.90
CA ILE A 154 -14.90 13.07 -20.15
C ILE A 154 -15.19 13.13 -18.66
N PHE A 155 -14.29 12.56 -17.85
CA PHE A 155 -14.47 12.43 -16.41
C PHE A 155 -13.17 12.66 -15.65
N ILE A 156 -13.27 13.18 -14.42
CA ILE A 156 -12.24 12.98 -13.39
C ILE A 156 -12.50 11.63 -12.74
N ILE A 157 -11.47 10.84 -12.43
CA ILE A 157 -11.66 9.50 -11.86
C ILE A 157 -10.74 9.21 -10.68
N GLY A 158 -11.19 8.33 -9.78
CA GLY A 158 -10.34 7.69 -8.79
C GLY A 158 -10.05 8.53 -7.56
N GLY A 159 -8.78 8.59 -7.15
CA GLY A 159 -8.37 9.23 -5.89
C GLY A 159 -8.73 10.71 -5.80
N VAL A 160 -8.82 11.40 -6.95
CA VAL A 160 -9.24 12.80 -7.03
C VAL A 160 -10.69 12.96 -6.59
N VAL A 161 -11.59 12.12 -7.09
CA VAL A 161 -13.03 12.17 -6.74
C VAL A 161 -13.20 11.89 -5.25
N ARG A 162 -12.49 10.89 -4.73
CA ARG A 162 -12.44 10.57 -3.30
C ARG A 162 -12.03 11.78 -2.47
N ASP A 163 -10.93 12.42 -2.85
CA ASP A 163 -10.33 13.53 -2.10
C ASP A 163 -11.24 14.76 -2.11
N ILE A 164 -11.90 15.06 -3.25
CA ILE A 164 -12.95 16.08 -3.34
C ILE A 164 -14.08 15.81 -2.33
N ILE A 165 -14.59 14.58 -2.28
CA ILE A 165 -15.72 14.21 -1.39
C ILE A 165 -15.35 14.40 0.09
N ILE A 166 -14.13 14.02 0.49
CA ILE A 166 -13.67 14.16 1.88
C ILE A 166 -13.09 15.55 2.21
N GLY A 167 -13.20 16.52 1.30
CA GLY A 167 -12.79 17.91 1.54
C GLY A 167 -11.29 18.16 1.49
N LYS A 168 -10.51 17.31 0.81
CA LYS A 168 -9.08 17.49 0.59
C LYS A 168 -8.83 18.15 -0.76
N LYS A 169 -7.86 19.08 -0.80
CA LYS A 169 -7.42 19.68 -2.05
C LYS A 169 -6.68 18.65 -2.90
N SER A 170 -7.07 18.55 -4.17
CA SER A 170 -6.42 17.68 -5.15
C SER A 170 -5.67 18.50 -6.19
N VAL A 171 -4.40 18.17 -6.39
CA VAL A 171 -3.51 18.86 -7.36
C VAL A 171 -3.10 17.96 -8.50
N ASP A 172 -2.96 16.66 -8.24
CA ASP A 172 -2.72 15.64 -9.26
C ASP A 172 -4.07 15.18 -9.79
N ILE A 173 -4.41 15.53 -11.03
CA ILE A 173 -5.71 15.23 -11.63
C ILE A 173 -5.59 14.19 -12.73
N ASP A 174 -6.23 13.05 -12.49
CA ASP A 174 -6.45 12.01 -13.47
C ASP A 174 -7.78 12.23 -14.21
N ILE A 175 -7.70 12.38 -15.53
CA ILE A 175 -8.83 12.48 -16.44
C ILE A 175 -8.95 11.18 -17.22
N THR A 176 -10.18 10.75 -17.46
CA THR A 176 -10.46 9.68 -18.42
C THR A 176 -11.50 10.07 -19.45
N VAL A 177 -11.37 9.47 -20.64
CA VAL A 177 -12.26 9.69 -21.79
C VAL A 177 -12.69 8.36 -22.39
N GLU A 178 -13.93 8.29 -22.87
CA GLU A 178 -14.50 7.07 -23.49
C GLU A 178 -14.07 6.86 -24.95
N GLU A 179 -12.87 7.29 -25.31
CA GLU A 179 -12.23 7.07 -26.61
C GLU A 179 -10.69 7.06 -26.43
N SER A 180 -9.92 7.21 -27.52
CA SER A 180 -8.47 7.40 -27.46
C SER A 180 -8.07 8.73 -26.78
N ALA A 181 -7.44 8.63 -25.60
CA ALA A 181 -6.84 9.76 -24.88
C ALA A 181 -5.70 10.41 -25.64
N ILE A 182 -4.99 9.63 -26.46
CA ILE A 182 -3.90 10.13 -27.31
C ILE A 182 -4.47 11.00 -28.43
N GLU A 183 -5.54 10.57 -29.09
CA GLU A 183 -6.21 11.38 -30.10
C GLU A 183 -6.86 12.63 -29.50
N PHE A 184 -7.48 12.50 -28.33
CA PHE A 184 -8.01 13.66 -27.61
C PHE A 184 -6.90 14.66 -27.23
N SER A 185 -5.74 14.18 -26.79
CA SER A 185 -4.58 15.03 -26.49
C SER A 185 -4.03 15.72 -27.74
N ARG A 186 -3.98 15.02 -28.88
CA ARG A 186 -3.63 15.61 -30.19
C ARG A 186 -4.66 16.66 -30.62
N PHE A 187 -5.94 16.44 -30.34
CA PHE A 187 -7.01 17.40 -30.60
C PHE A 187 -6.86 18.65 -29.72
N LEU A 188 -6.61 18.50 -28.41
CA LEU A 188 -6.34 19.61 -27.50
C LEU A 188 -5.17 20.47 -27.98
N ARG A 189 -4.08 19.85 -28.45
CA ARG A 189 -2.93 20.56 -29.03
C ARG A 189 -3.30 21.40 -30.24
N LYS A 190 -4.19 20.91 -31.10
CA LYS A 190 -4.67 21.68 -32.27
C LYS A 190 -5.62 22.81 -31.86
N GLN A 191 -6.45 22.60 -30.83
CA GLN A 191 -7.40 23.61 -30.36
C GLN A 191 -6.73 24.74 -29.57
N TYR A 192 -5.67 24.44 -28.81
CA TYR A 192 -5.03 25.39 -27.89
C TYR A 192 -3.50 25.44 -28.08
N PRO A 193 -2.98 25.70 -29.29
CA PRO A 193 -1.55 25.56 -29.61
C PRO A 193 -0.61 26.43 -28.76
N ASP A 194 -1.08 27.59 -28.30
CA ASP A 194 -0.27 28.57 -27.56
C ASP A 194 -0.13 28.23 -26.07
N ILE A 195 -1.06 27.47 -25.52
CA ILE A 195 -1.17 27.21 -24.07
C ILE A 195 -1.16 25.73 -23.72
N PHE A 196 -1.16 24.81 -24.68
CA PHE A 196 -1.18 23.37 -24.45
C PHE A 196 0.02 22.66 -25.05
N LYS A 197 0.61 21.73 -24.29
CA LYS A 197 1.68 20.84 -24.76
C LYS A 197 1.43 19.42 -24.29
N ILE A 198 1.80 18.46 -25.13
CA ILE A 198 1.91 17.05 -24.73
C ILE A 198 3.33 16.87 -24.21
N LYS A 199 3.46 16.49 -22.94
CA LYS A 199 4.76 16.26 -22.28
C LYS A 199 5.25 14.84 -22.56
N GLU A 200 4.35 13.86 -22.46
CA GLU A 200 4.67 12.45 -22.64
C GLU A 200 3.46 11.68 -23.21
N LEU A 201 3.74 10.70 -24.06
CA LEU A 201 2.74 9.74 -24.57
C LEU A 201 3.20 8.34 -24.21
N HIS A 202 2.34 7.58 -23.55
CA HIS A 202 2.57 6.17 -23.27
C HIS A 202 1.63 5.34 -24.16
N GLU A 203 2.12 4.96 -25.33
CA GLU A 203 1.33 4.21 -26.32
C GLU A 203 0.86 2.85 -25.79
N ASP A 204 1.65 2.17 -24.94
CA ASP A 204 1.28 0.85 -24.39
C ASP A 204 0.11 0.93 -23.40
N PHE A 205 0.08 2.00 -22.60
CA PHE A 205 -0.97 2.22 -21.60
C PHE A 205 -2.13 3.08 -22.10
N LYS A 206 -2.00 3.61 -23.32
CA LYS A 206 -2.96 4.53 -23.95
C LYS A 206 -3.24 5.74 -23.06
N THR A 207 -2.17 6.30 -22.49
CA THR A 207 -2.21 7.49 -21.63
C THR A 207 -1.33 8.60 -22.17
N ALA A 208 -1.65 9.83 -21.81
CA ALA A 208 -0.92 11.03 -22.18
C ALA A 208 -0.76 11.93 -20.96
N LYS A 209 0.46 12.41 -20.73
CA LYS A 209 0.73 13.48 -19.78
C LYS A 209 0.77 14.81 -20.50
N VAL A 210 -0.08 15.74 -20.09
CA VAL A 210 -0.29 17.01 -20.80
C VAL A 210 -0.07 18.18 -19.87
N VAL A 211 0.27 19.33 -20.45
CA VAL A 211 0.58 20.55 -19.71
C VAL A 211 -0.20 21.72 -20.30
N PHE A 212 -0.94 22.43 -19.47
CA PHE A 212 -1.55 23.71 -19.78
C PHE A 212 -0.77 24.86 -19.14
N THR A 213 -0.41 25.88 -19.91
CA THR A 213 0.16 27.13 -19.39
C THR A 213 -0.97 28.13 -19.14
N ILE A 214 -1.40 28.24 -17.88
CA ILE A 214 -2.48 29.12 -17.43
C ILE A 214 -1.90 30.17 -16.48
N ASN A 215 -2.09 31.46 -16.78
CA ASN A 215 -1.59 32.56 -15.94
C ASN A 215 -0.07 32.43 -15.62
N ASN A 216 0.74 32.07 -16.62
CA ASN A 216 2.20 31.81 -16.49
C ASN A 216 2.58 30.66 -15.54
N LYS A 217 1.62 29.79 -15.17
CA LYS A 217 1.88 28.54 -14.43
C LYS A 217 1.63 27.34 -15.32
N ASN A 218 2.46 26.31 -15.17
CA ASN A 218 2.26 25.04 -15.84
C ASN A 218 1.41 24.12 -14.96
N ILE A 219 0.27 23.71 -15.50
CA ILE A 219 -0.66 22.77 -14.90
C ILE A 219 -0.52 21.44 -15.63
N GLU A 220 -0.04 20.42 -14.92
CA GLU A 220 0.07 19.06 -15.47
C GLU A 220 -1.21 18.28 -15.20
N LEU A 221 -1.70 17.55 -16.20
CA LEU A 221 -2.85 16.66 -16.11
C LEU A 221 -2.49 15.32 -16.77
N ASP A 222 -3.01 14.23 -16.23
CA ASP A 222 -2.89 12.91 -16.82
C ASP A 222 -4.22 12.53 -17.50
N ILE A 223 -4.16 12.16 -18.78
CA ILE A 223 -5.34 11.79 -19.58
C ILE A 223 -5.21 10.33 -20.00
N ALA A 224 -6.20 9.50 -19.66
CA ALA A 224 -6.22 8.08 -19.99
C ALA A 224 -7.50 7.66 -20.71
N SER A 225 -7.40 6.74 -21.67
CA SER A 225 -8.58 6.08 -22.22
C SER A 225 -9.23 5.20 -21.16
N THR A 226 -10.56 5.20 -21.09
CA THR A 226 -11.29 4.15 -20.36
C THR A 226 -10.90 2.79 -20.95
N ARG A 227 -10.78 1.77 -20.10
CA ARG A 227 -10.34 0.46 -20.58
C ARG A 227 -10.88 -0.71 -19.78
N LYS A 228 -10.98 -1.86 -20.46
CA LYS A 228 -11.16 -3.18 -19.85
C LYS A 228 -9.81 -3.87 -19.70
N GLU A 229 -9.65 -4.57 -18.58
CA GLU A 229 -8.44 -5.31 -18.26
C GLU A 229 -8.76 -6.81 -18.15
N ILE A 230 -7.78 -7.64 -18.54
CA ILE A 230 -7.81 -9.09 -18.36
C ILE A 230 -6.52 -9.48 -17.62
N TYR A 231 -6.66 -10.33 -16.61
CA TYR A 231 -5.55 -10.95 -15.90
C TYR A 231 -5.31 -12.36 -16.46
N SER A 232 -4.09 -12.65 -16.88
CA SER A 232 -3.75 -13.96 -17.46
C SER A 232 -3.59 -15.03 -16.38
N HIS A 233 -3.11 -14.66 -15.19
CA HIS A 233 -3.01 -15.50 -14.01
C HIS A 233 -3.07 -14.65 -12.71
N PRO A 234 -3.26 -15.26 -11.52
CA PRO A 234 -3.25 -14.56 -10.24
C PRO A 234 -1.96 -13.75 -10.07
N ALA A 235 -2.07 -12.53 -9.55
CA ALA A 235 -0.96 -11.58 -9.36
C ALA A 235 -0.20 -11.12 -10.62
N SER A 236 -0.69 -11.45 -11.83
CA SER A 236 -0.14 -10.92 -13.09
C SER A 236 -0.41 -9.41 -13.24
N LEU A 237 0.39 -8.75 -14.08
CA LEU A 237 0.05 -7.40 -14.54
C LEU A 237 -1.17 -7.48 -15.46
N PRO A 238 -2.14 -6.55 -15.33
CA PRO A 238 -3.30 -6.53 -16.20
C PRO A 238 -2.90 -6.23 -17.64
N GLN A 239 -3.54 -6.89 -18.59
CA GLN A 239 -3.46 -6.58 -20.02
C GLN A 239 -4.70 -5.82 -20.47
N VAL A 240 -4.51 -4.76 -21.24
CA VAL A 240 -5.61 -3.97 -21.79
C VAL A 240 -6.27 -4.74 -22.93
N SER A 241 -7.54 -5.10 -22.77
CA SER A 241 -8.30 -5.85 -23.78
C SER A 241 -9.09 -4.96 -24.72
N GLN A 242 -9.58 -3.83 -24.22
CA GLN A 242 -10.36 -2.85 -24.97
C GLN A 242 -10.12 -1.46 -24.40
N ILE A 243 -10.04 -0.44 -25.27
CA ILE A 243 -10.07 0.98 -24.89
C ILE A 243 -11.36 1.63 -25.35
N GLY A 244 -11.73 2.77 -24.75
CA GLY A 244 -12.96 3.50 -25.08
C GLY A 244 -14.22 2.74 -24.67
N CYS A 245 -14.17 1.94 -23.59
CA CYS A 245 -15.36 1.32 -23.02
C CYS A 245 -16.15 2.33 -22.18
N ASP A 246 -17.37 1.97 -21.77
CA ASP A 246 -18.16 2.76 -20.81
C ASP A 246 -17.36 2.99 -19.52
N ILE A 247 -17.45 4.21 -18.97
CA ILE A 247 -16.79 4.61 -17.72
C ILE A 247 -17.04 3.63 -16.57
N LYS A 248 -18.21 2.99 -16.53
CA LYS A 248 -18.57 2.00 -15.51
C LYS A 248 -17.71 0.75 -15.63
N ASP A 249 -17.40 0.31 -16.84
CA ASP A 249 -16.48 -0.81 -17.06
C ASP A 249 -15.06 -0.48 -16.59
N ASP A 250 -14.59 0.76 -16.78
CA ASP A 250 -13.29 1.23 -16.24
C ASP A 250 -13.29 1.30 -14.70
N ILE A 251 -14.44 1.65 -14.11
CA ILE A 251 -14.61 1.68 -12.66
C ILE A 251 -14.52 0.27 -12.06
N LEU A 252 -15.07 -0.75 -12.73
CA LEU A 252 -15.15 -2.12 -12.21
C LEU A 252 -13.81 -2.86 -12.13
N ARG A 253 -12.77 -2.42 -12.85
CA ARG A 253 -11.42 -3.03 -12.81
C ARG A 253 -10.53 -2.51 -11.67
N ARG A 254 -10.96 -1.46 -10.96
CA ARG A 254 -10.17 -0.80 -9.92
C ARG A 254 -10.15 -1.61 -8.61
N ASP A 255 -9.52 -1.06 -7.57
CA ASP A 255 -9.24 -1.81 -6.35
C ASP A 255 -10.35 -1.71 -5.28
N PHE A 256 -10.76 -0.49 -4.92
CA PHE A 256 -11.71 -0.23 -3.83
C PHE A 256 -12.81 0.73 -4.23
N THR A 257 -14.01 0.54 -3.67
CA THR A 257 -15.21 1.34 -3.97
C THR A 257 -14.93 2.84 -3.85
N ILE A 258 -14.21 3.24 -2.79
CA ILE A 258 -13.81 4.62 -2.53
C ILE A 258 -12.88 5.24 -3.60
N ASN A 259 -12.22 4.42 -4.41
CA ASN A 259 -11.35 4.82 -5.52
C ASN A 259 -11.98 4.50 -6.90
N SER A 260 -13.25 4.10 -6.90
CA SER A 260 -13.97 3.56 -8.04
C SER A 260 -15.20 4.44 -8.34
N MET A 261 -14.97 5.75 -8.40
CA MET A 261 -15.97 6.76 -8.72
C MET A 261 -15.42 7.73 -9.75
N ALA A 262 -16.30 8.31 -10.55
CA ALA A 262 -15.96 9.31 -11.55
C ALA A 262 -16.88 10.55 -11.45
N LEU A 263 -16.37 11.72 -11.82
CA LEU A 263 -17.12 12.97 -11.92
C LEU A 263 -17.10 13.45 -13.36
N SER A 264 -18.27 13.61 -13.97
CA SER A 264 -18.37 14.08 -15.35
C SER A 264 -17.93 15.54 -15.48
N LEU A 265 -17.15 15.81 -16.53
CA LEU A 265 -16.69 17.16 -16.88
C LEU A 265 -17.47 17.76 -18.06
N ASN A 266 -18.27 16.98 -18.80
CA ASN A 266 -19.13 17.50 -19.88
C ASN A 266 -20.13 18.52 -19.33
N GLN A 267 -20.44 19.57 -20.10
CA GLN A 267 -21.28 20.68 -19.61
C GLN A 267 -22.69 20.24 -19.19
N VAL A 268 -23.30 19.33 -19.94
CA VAL A 268 -24.68 18.84 -19.69
C VAL A 268 -24.79 18.08 -18.37
N SER A 269 -23.70 17.44 -17.93
CA SER A 269 -23.64 16.61 -16.73
C SER A 269 -22.53 17.04 -15.79
N PHE A 270 -22.19 18.32 -15.79
CA PHE A 270 -21.03 18.83 -15.05
C PHE A 270 -21.11 18.49 -13.56
N CYS A 271 -20.05 17.88 -13.03
CA CYS A 271 -19.95 17.37 -11.66
C CYS A 271 -20.99 16.30 -11.28
N LYS A 272 -21.64 15.64 -12.25
CA LYS A 272 -22.46 14.45 -11.98
C LYS A 272 -21.57 13.29 -11.55
N LEU A 273 -21.89 12.71 -10.39
CA LEU A 273 -21.19 11.56 -9.82
C LEU A 273 -21.65 10.26 -10.49
N VAL A 274 -20.67 9.50 -10.99
CA VAL A 274 -20.82 8.13 -11.46
C VAL A 274 -20.26 7.22 -10.37
N ASP A 275 -21.14 6.63 -9.57
CA ASP A 275 -20.81 5.73 -8.45
C ASP A 275 -21.66 4.43 -8.48
N PRO A 276 -21.32 3.49 -9.38
CA PRO A 276 -21.99 2.21 -9.51
C PRO A 276 -21.84 1.29 -8.27
N LEU A 277 -20.84 1.54 -7.42
CA LEU A 277 -20.43 0.61 -6.36
C LEU A 277 -20.68 1.12 -4.94
N ASP A 278 -21.38 2.26 -4.81
CA ASP A 278 -21.68 2.88 -3.51
C ASP A 278 -20.46 3.36 -2.72
N GLY A 279 -19.38 3.71 -3.43
CA GLY A 279 -18.17 4.27 -2.86
C GLY A 279 -18.41 5.57 -2.09
N TYR A 280 -19.43 6.35 -2.47
CA TYR A 280 -19.80 7.58 -1.75
C TYR A 280 -20.31 7.28 -0.33
N ASN A 281 -21.12 6.24 -0.15
CA ASN A 281 -21.58 5.84 1.18
C ASN A 281 -20.47 5.15 1.98
N ASP A 282 -19.63 4.34 1.33
CA ASP A 282 -18.44 3.76 1.99
C ASP A 282 -17.51 4.86 2.52
N LEU A 283 -17.34 5.97 1.79
CA LEU A 283 -16.60 7.14 2.27
C LEU A 283 -17.25 7.80 3.48
N LYS A 284 -18.58 7.95 3.48
CA LYS A 284 -19.31 8.52 4.62
C LYS A 284 -19.26 7.63 5.87
N GLU A 285 -19.32 6.32 5.68
CA GLU A 285 -19.27 5.32 6.75
C GLU A 285 -17.84 4.97 7.18
N GLY A 286 -16.83 5.48 6.47
CA GLY A 286 -15.41 5.21 6.74
C GLY A 286 -15.02 3.75 6.52
N LYS A 287 -15.39 3.19 5.36
CA LYS A 287 -15.18 1.78 5.00
C LYS A 287 -14.28 1.60 3.80
N ILE A 288 -13.46 0.56 3.85
CA ILE A 288 -12.70 0.04 2.71
C ILE A 288 -13.39 -1.23 2.22
N SER A 289 -13.98 -1.16 1.03
CA SER A 289 -14.67 -2.28 0.38
C SER A 289 -14.01 -2.62 -0.96
N ILE A 290 -13.80 -3.92 -1.21
CA ILE A 290 -13.39 -4.41 -2.54
C ILE A 290 -14.56 -4.40 -3.52
N LEU A 291 -14.25 -4.43 -4.82
CA LEU A 291 -15.29 -4.39 -5.86
C LEU A 291 -15.95 -5.75 -6.12
N HIS A 292 -15.21 -6.85 -5.96
CA HIS A 292 -15.68 -8.21 -6.26
C HIS A 292 -14.85 -9.25 -5.47
N PRO A 293 -15.34 -10.48 -5.23
CA PRO A 293 -14.73 -11.44 -4.30
C PRO A 293 -13.38 -12.01 -4.79
N ILE A 294 -13.14 -11.98 -6.09
CA ILE A 294 -11.88 -12.42 -6.71
C ILE A 294 -10.76 -11.36 -6.59
N SER A 295 -11.06 -10.15 -6.11
CA SER A 295 -10.13 -9.00 -6.12
C SER A 295 -8.74 -9.31 -5.53
N PHE A 296 -8.66 -10.07 -4.43
CA PHE A 296 -7.38 -10.47 -3.82
C PHE A 296 -6.70 -11.64 -4.50
N VAL A 297 -7.45 -12.48 -5.23
CA VAL A 297 -6.87 -13.53 -6.08
C VAL A 297 -6.24 -12.89 -7.31
N ASP A 298 -6.91 -11.90 -7.92
CA ASP A 298 -6.36 -11.14 -9.04
C ASP A 298 -5.08 -10.40 -8.65
N ASP A 299 -5.12 -9.69 -7.51
CA ASP A 299 -3.97 -8.95 -7.01
C ASP A 299 -3.86 -8.97 -5.46
N PRO A 300 -2.98 -9.83 -4.91
CA PRO A 300 -2.79 -9.96 -3.47
C PRO A 300 -2.23 -8.69 -2.81
N THR A 301 -1.57 -7.83 -3.59
CA THR A 301 -1.04 -6.56 -3.07
C THR A 301 -2.17 -5.61 -2.64
N ARG A 302 -3.40 -5.82 -3.14
CA ARG A 302 -4.60 -5.12 -2.67
C ARG A 302 -4.85 -5.31 -1.18
N ILE A 303 -4.40 -6.40 -0.54
CA ILE A 303 -4.52 -6.56 0.92
C ILE A 303 -3.72 -5.48 1.66
N ILE A 304 -2.47 -5.23 1.24
CA ILE A 304 -1.61 -4.21 1.84
C ILE A 304 -2.10 -2.81 1.47
N ARG A 305 -2.59 -2.61 0.24
CA ARG A 305 -3.22 -1.35 -0.17
C ARG A 305 -4.48 -1.04 0.64
N ALA A 306 -5.30 -2.04 0.96
CA ALA A 306 -6.48 -1.88 1.80
C ALA A 306 -6.04 -1.35 3.16
N LEU A 307 -5.04 -1.98 3.79
CA LEU A 307 -4.44 -1.52 5.05
C LEU A 307 -3.91 -0.08 4.94
N LYS A 308 -3.16 0.25 3.87
CA LYS A 308 -2.64 1.59 3.62
C LYS A 308 -3.74 2.64 3.63
N PHE A 309 -4.84 2.41 2.90
CA PHE A 309 -5.97 3.33 2.87
C PHE A 309 -6.71 3.38 4.20
N SER A 310 -6.88 2.24 4.85
CA SER A 310 -7.40 2.11 6.21
C SER A 310 -6.67 3.01 7.20
N ILE A 311 -5.33 2.98 7.21
CA ILE A 311 -4.50 3.82 8.08
C ILE A 311 -4.55 5.29 7.63
N ARG A 312 -4.42 5.55 6.33
CA ARG A 312 -4.36 6.92 5.78
C ARG A 312 -5.63 7.72 6.06
N PHE A 313 -6.79 7.08 6.02
CA PHE A 313 -8.10 7.71 6.21
C PHE A 313 -8.76 7.39 7.54
N ASN A 314 -8.13 6.56 8.38
CA ASN A 314 -8.70 6.06 9.63
C ASN A 314 -10.05 5.36 9.41
N TYR A 315 -10.08 4.47 8.41
CA TYR A 315 -11.25 3.69 8.01
C TYR A 315 -11.12 2.24 8.47
N GLU A 316 -12.25 1.55 8.49
CA GLU A 316 -12.34 0.13 8.81
C GLU A 316 -12.55 -0.72 7.56
N PHE A 317 -12.16 -1.99 7.63
CA PHE A 317 -12.50 -2.94 6.56
C PHE A 317 -13.99 -3.28 6.62
N GLU A 318 -14.66 -3.24 5.48
CA GLU A 318 -16.01 -3.78 5.36
C GLU A 318 -16.01 -5.29 5.68
N LYS A 319 -17.13 -5.81 6.21
CA LYS A 319 -17.19 -7.19 6.75
C LYS A 319 -16.80 -8.26 5.73
N ALA A 320 -17.30 -8.18 4.49
CA ALA A 320 -16.96 -9.14 3.43
C ALA A 320 -15.49 -8.97 2.99
N THR A 321 -15.01 -7.73 2.94
CA THR A 321 -13.60 -7.44 2.65
C THR A 321 -12.68 -8.07 3.69
N LYS A 322 -12.96 -7.87 4.98
CA LYS A 322 -12.19 -8.47 6.09
C LYS A 322 -12.26 -10.00 6.08
N HIS A 323 -13.43 -10.57 5.80
CA HIS A 323 -13.59 -12.02 5.67
C HIS A 323 -12.69 -12.57 4.56
N LEU A 324 -12.69 -11.96 3.38
CA LEU A 324 -11.88 -12.40 2.25
C LEU A 324 -10.38 -12.22 2.50
N ILE A 325 -9.95 -11.11 3.12
CA ILE A 325 -8.55 -10.94 3.55
C ILE A 325 -8.12 -12.12 4.41
N ASN A 326 -8.89 -12.45 5.44
CA ASN A 326 -8.58 -13.57 6.32
C ASN A 326 -8.54 -14.91 5.58
N THR A 327 -9.53 -15.21 4.74
CA THR A 327 -9.57 -16.46 4.00
C THR A 327 -8.37 -16.60 3.06
N CYS A 328 -8.03 -15.54 2.31
CA CYS A 328 -6.90 -15.55 1.38
C CYS A 328 -5.54 -15.66 2.10
N LEU A 329 -5.35 -14.99 3.24
CA LEU A 329 -4.08 -15.08 3.99
C LEU A 329 -3.84 -16.49 4.58
N ASN A 330 -4.92 -17.21 4.93
CA ASN A 330 -4.81 -18.56 5.51
C ASN A 330 -4.68 -19.68 4.47
N SER A 331 -5.00 -19.44 3.19
CA SER A 331 -5.07 -20.50 2.17
C SER A 331 -3.72 -20.97 1.64
N GLY A 332 -2.63 -20.24 1.89
CA GLY A 332 -1.32 -20.51 1.29
C GLY A 332 -1.18 -20.06 -0.16
N LEU A 333 -2.22 -19.46 -0.75
CA LEU A 333 -2.22 -19.00 -2.14
C LEU A 333 -1.05 -18.04 -2.45
N PHE A 334 -0.61 -17.31 -1.43
CA PHE A 334 0.35 -16.21 -1.56
C PHE A 334 1.79 -16.57 -1.19
N ASP A 335 2.06 -17.85 -0.89
CA ASP A 335 3.35 -18.27 -0.34
C ASP A 335 4.50 -18.09 -1.36
N ASN A 336 4.19 -18.14 -2.66
CA ASN A 336 5.15 -18.01 -3.77
C ASN A 336 5.05 -16.70 -4.57
N LEU A 337 4.39 -15.66 -4.03
CA LEU A 337 4.29 -14.38 -4.74
C LEU A 337 5.63 -13.65 -4.81
N GLY A 338 5.90 -13.02 -5.96
CA GLY A 338 7.03 -12.13 -6.14
C GLY A 338 7.00 -10.96 -5.15
N GLY A 339 8.05 -10.84 -4.34
CA GLY A 339 8.13 -9.91 -3.23
C GLY A 339 8.36 -8.43 -3.57
N GLU A 340 8.75 -8.07 -4.80
CA GLU A 340 9.02 -6.67 -5.15
C GLU A 340 7.75 -5.79 -5.03
N ARG A 341 6.61 -6.28 -5.52
CA ARG A 341 5.33 -5.56 -5.43
C ARG A 341 4.83 -5.48 -3.98
N ILE A 342 5.01 -6.56 -3.22
CA ILE A 342 4.69 -6.62 -1.79
C ILE A 342 5.54 -5.60 -1.02
N LYS A 343 6.84 -5.60 -1.25
CA LYS A 343 7.80 -4.64 -0.69
C LYS A 343 7.38 -3.21 -0.97
N SER A 344 7.04 -2.89 -2.22
CA SER A 344 6.62 -1.53 -2.61
C SER A 344 5.39 -1.06 -1.82
N GLU A 345 4.38 -1.91 -1.66
CA GLU A 345 3.17 -1.56 -0.90
C GLU A 345 3.43 -1.50 0.62
N ILE A 346 4.28 -2.36 1.18
CA ILE A 346 4.71 -2.28 2.60
C ILE A 346 5.49 -0.99 2.84
N LYS A 347 6.44 -0.67 1.96
CA LYS A 347 7.23 0.57 2.01
C LYS A 347 6.31 1.79 2.06
N GLN A 348 5.37 1.89 1.13
CA GLN A 348 4.39 2.99 1.12
C GLN A 348 3.52 3.03 2.38
N THR A 349 3.14 1.86 2.93
CA THR A 349 2.28 1.76 4.11
C THR A 349 2.99 2.21 5.39
N PHE A 350 4.22 1.76 5.62
CA PHE A 350 4.98 2.12 6.81
C PHE A 350 5.61 3.51 6.71
N ASN A 351 5.93 4.01 5.52
CA ASN A 351 6.37 5.40 5.32
C ASN A 351 5.26 6.44 5.64
N LEU A 352 4.00 6.03 5.84
CA LEU A 352 2.98 6.90 6.44
C LEU A 352 3.38 7.37 7.85
N ASN A 353 4.30 6.65 8.52
CA ASN A 353 4.81 6.94 9.87
C ASN A 353 3.68 7.13 10.89
N LYS A 354 2.77 6.14 10.93
CA LYS A 354 1.61 6.11 11.82
C LYS A 354 1.78 5.02 12.86
N SER A 355 1.34 5.31 14.08
CA SER A 355 1.36 4.36 15.21
C SER A 355 0.43 3.17 14.98
N GLU A 356 -0.57 3.32 14.13
CA GLU A 356 -1.53 2.26 13.81
C GLU A 356 -0.96 1.28 12.78
N SER A 357 0.08 1.67 12.03
CA SER A 357 0.59 0.90 10.90
C SER A 357 1.04 -0.51 11.30
N LEU A 358 1.90 -0.63 12.31
CA LEU A 358 2.41 -1.91 12.75
C LEU A 358 1.32 -2.76 13.43
N ASN A 359 0.53 -2.13 14.29
CA ASN A 359 -0.54 -2.79 15.03
C ASN A 359 -1.56 -3.43 14.09
N ARG A 360 -2.10 -2.64 13.14
CA ARG A 360 -3.09 -3.15 12.18
C ARG A 360 -2.50 -4.17 11.20
N PHE A 361 -1.22 -4.01 10.82
CA PHE A 361 -0.53 -5.00 9.98
C PHE A 361 -0.46 -6.38 10.63
N VAL A 362 -0.33 -6.42 11.96
CA VAL A 362 -0.32 -7.67 12.75
C VAL A 362 -1.73 -8.14 13.11
N GLU A 363 -2.60 -7.26 13.62
CA GLU A 363 -3.98 -7.59 14.01
C GLU A 363 -4.78 -8.19 12.84
N GLU A 364 -4.54 -7.71 11.63
CA GLU A 364 -5.17 -8.21 10.39
C GLU A 364 -4.36 -9.32 9.70
N LYS A 365 -3.32 -9.86 10.36
CA LYS A 365 -2.44 -10.96 9.89
C LYS A 365 -1.74 -10.72 8.56
N ILE A 366 -1.63 -9.47 8.11
CA ILE A 366 -1.05 -9.12 6.80
C ILE A 366 0.43 -9.47 6.74
N TYR A 367 1.11 -9.57 7.89
CA TYR A 367 2.48 -10.09 8.00
C TYR A 367 2.66 -11.51 7.40
N TYR A 368 1.59 -12.29 7.21
CA TYR A 368 1.65 -13.58 6.50
C TYR A 368 2.17 -13.45 5.06
N LEU A 369 1.96 -12.30 4.41
CA LEU A 369 2.52 -12.00 3.08
C LEU A 369 4.04 -11.85 3.12
N VAL A 370 4.58 -11.40 4.26
CA VAL A 370 6.02 -11.31 4.51
C VAL A 370 6.53 -12.68 4.93
N ASN A 371 6.16 -13.14 6.12
CA ASN A 371 6.52 -14.45 6.62
C ASN A 371 5.56 -14.84 7.76
N LYS A 372 4.87 -15.99 7.60
CA LYS A 372 3.89 -16.49 8.58
C LYS A 372 4.52 -16.85 9.93
N ASN A 373 5.83 -17.13 9.94
CA ASN A 373 6.57 -17.60 11.11
C ASN A 373 7.18 -16.46 11.92
N ILE A 374 6.91 -15.19 11.58
CA ILE A 374 7.40 -14.05 12.37
C ILE A 374 6.89 -14.16 13.80
N GLN A 375 7.81 -14.13 14.75
CA GLN A 375 7.51 -14.09 16.18
C GLN A 375 7.14 -12.67 16.60
N ILE A 376 5.85 -12.38 16.61
CA ILE A 376 5.31 -11.07 16.95
C ILE A 376 5.72 -10.65 18.38
N PRO A 377 6.29 -9.44 18.58
CA PRO A 377 6.55 -8.88 19.91
C PRO A 377 5.29 -8.75 20.77
N GLN A 378 5.36 -9.13 22.05
CA GLN A 378 4.21 -9.05 22.97
C GLN A 378 3.77 -7.60 23.24
N ASN A 379 4.71 -6.65 23.28
CA ASN A 379 4.50 -5.22 23.52
C ASN A 379 4.35 -4.41 22.21
N LEU A 380 3.80 -5.01 21.15
CA LEU A 380 3.73 -4.41 19.81
C LEU A 380 3.12 -2.98 19.80
N ARG A 381 2.09 -2.75 20.62
CA ARG A 381 1.41 -1.44 20.68
C ARG A 381 2.33 -0.34 21.17
N ASP A 382 3.11 -0.63 22.21
CA ASP A 382 4.07 0.31 22.79
C ASP A 382 5.24 0.54 21.84
N LEU A 383 5.74 -0.54 21.21
CA LEU A 383 6.77 -0.45 20.18
C LEU A 383 6.31 0.41 19.00
N SER A 384 5.08 0.26 18.53
CA SER A 384 4.56 1.04 17.40
C SER A 384 4.43 2.54 17.73
N LEU A 385 4.06 2.88 18.97
CA LEU A 385 4.08 4.26 19.46
C LEU A 385 5.51 4.79 19.56
N LYS A 386 6.44 3.96 20.05
CA LYS A 386 7.86 4.32 20.18
C LYS A 386 8.52 4.51 18.82
N CYS A 387 8.21 3.70 17.80
CA CYS A 387 8.63 3.90 16.41
C CYS A 387 8.35 5.33 15.95
N ARG A 388 7.08 5.74 16.02
CA ARG A 388 6.66 7.08 15.58
C ARG A 388 7.38 8.20 16.32
N LYS A 389 7.55 8.05 17.64
CA LYS A 389 8.27 9.03 18.48
C LYS A 389 9.75 9.11 18.12
N VAL A 390 10.42 7.97 17.99
CA VAL A 390 11.85 7.88 17.63
C VAL A 390 12.08 8.44 16.23
N ILE A 391 11.30 8.03 15.23
CA ILE A 391 11.40 8.56 13.86
C ILE A 391 11.19 10.09 13.86
N SER A 392 10.20 10.60 14.61
CA SER A 392 9.97 12.04 14.71
C SER A 392 11.11 12.80 15.39
N LYS A 393 11.74 12.22 16.43
CA LYS A 393 12.86 12.85 17.17
C LYS A 393 14.15 12.82 16.37
N TYR A 394 14.41 11.72 15.65
CA TYR A 394 15.67 11.43 14.97
C TYR A 394 15.57 11.52 13.44
N GLN A 395 14.53 12.19 12.91
CA GLN A 395 14.28 12.26 11.46
C GLN A 395 15.50 12.76 10.66
N LYS A 396 16.28 13.70 11.22
CA LYS A 396 17.49 14.26 10.58
C LYS A 396 18.61 13.24 10.35
N PHE A 397 18.57 12.10 11.02
CA PHE A 397 19.57 11.04 10.92
C PHE A 397 19.15 9.90 9.99
N ILE A 398 17.90 9.91 9.53
CA ILE A 398 17.41 8.97 8.54
C ILE A 398 17.87 9.51 7.19
N ASP A 399 18.68 8.73 6.46
CA ASP A 399 19.32 9.19 5.23
C ASP A 399 18.29 9.66 4.19
N THR A 400 17.17 8.95 4.13
CA THR A 400 16.03 9.31 3.29
C THR A 400 14.71 8.89 3.93
N PRO A 401 13.63 9.69 3.78
CA PRO A 401 12.28 9.28 4.19
C PRO A 401 11.87 7.89 3.67
N ASP A 402 12.49 7.46 2.57
CA ASP A 402 12.30 6.16 1.96
C ASP A 402 12.81 4.96 2.78
N LEU A 403 13.54 5.17 3.88
CA LEU A 403 14.01 4.11 4.78
C LEU A 403 13.17 3.97 6.06
N ILE A 404 12.19 4.86 6.31
CA ILE A 404 11.31 4.80 7.50
C ILE A 404 10.64 3.42 7.64
N TRP A 405 10.20 2.83 6.53
CA TRP A 405 9.55 1.52 6.54
C TRP A 405 10.44 0.38 7.05
N LEU A 406 11.76 0.46 6.87
CA LEU A 406 12.70 -0.52 7.41
C LEU A 406 12.74 -0.46 8.93
N ILE A 407 12.57 0.72 9.52
CA ILE A 407 12.52 0.87 10.98
C ILE A 407 11.31 0.13 11.54
N TYR A 408 10.15 0.28 10.88
CA TYR A 408 8.94 -0.48 11.23
C TYR A 408 9.08 -1.98 11.00
N LEU A 409 9.65 -2.40 9.85
CA LEU A 409 9.88 -3.81 9.55
C LEU A 409 10.90 -4.44 10.52
N GLY A 410 12.00 -3.76 10.82
CA GLY A 410 13.01 -4.20 11.78
C GLY A 410 12.45 -4.33 13.20
N THR A 411 11.55 -3.43 13.59
CA THR A 411 10.82 -3.54 14.87
C THR A 411 9.93 -4.78 14.91
N LEU A 412 9.26 -5.12 13.80
CA LEU A 412 8.46 -6.35 13.70
C LEU A 412 9.33 -7.61 13.83
N LEU A 413 10.54 -7.57 13.27
CA LEU A 413 11.48 -8.70 13.19
C LEU A 413 12.44 -8.79 14.39
N ILE A 414 12.22 -8.04 15.47
CA ILE A 414 13.13 -8.01 16.63
C ILE A 414 13.39 -9.41 17.23
N ASN A 415 12.37 -10.25 17.30
CA ASN A 415 12.49 -11.60 17.86
C ASN A 415 13.05 -12.62 16.86
N SER A 416 13.19 -12.23 15.59
CA SER A 416 13.73 -13.11 14.56
C SER A 416 15.24 -13.27 14.68
N SER A 417 15.72 -14.46 14.30
CA SER A 417 17.13 -14.76 14.10
C SER A 417 17.69 -14.06 12.85
N LYS A 418 19.02 -14.01 12.71
CA LYS A 418 19.66 -13.45 11.51
C LYS A 418 19.28 -14.21 10.24
N ASP A 419 19.10 -15.53 10.35
CA ASP A 419 18.71 -16.38 9.22
C ASP A 419 17.27 -16.08 8.79
N GLU A 420 16.35 -15.91 9.75
CA GLU A 420 14.96 -15.52 9.46
C GLU A 420 14.85 -14.12 8.85
N ILE A 421 15.66 -13.16 9.32
CA ILE A 421 15.77 -11.83 8.72
C ILE A 421 16.27 -11.94 7.27
N SER A 422 17.31 -12.76 7.04
CA SER A 422 17.89 -12.96 5.70
C SER A 422 16.91 -13.65 4.74
N GLN A 423 16.14 -14.63 5.22
CA GLN A 423 15.07 -15.25 4.43
C GLN A 423 13.97 -14.25 4.07
N THR A 424 13.59 -13.40 5.02
CA THR A 424 12.61 -12.32 4.79
C THR A 424 13.14 -11.31 3.78
N ALA A 425 14.43 -10.96 3.88
CA ALA A 425 15.10 -10.07 2.95
C ALA A 425 15.12 -10.63 1.52
N ALA A 426 15.46 -11.92 1.38
CA ALA A 426 15.44 -12.61 0.10
C ALA A 426 14.03 -12.67 -0.50
N LYS A 427 13.01 -13.02 0.31
CA LYS A 427 11.62 -13.11 -0.16
C LYS A 427 11.08 -11.76 -0.65
N LEU A 428 11.40 -10.66 0.03
CA LEU A 428 10.97 -9.32 -0.35
C LEU A 428 11.86 -8.67 -1.43
N TYR A 429 12.93 -9.33 -1.89
CA TYR A 429 13.93 -8.74 -2.79
C TYR A 429 14.50 -7.43 -2.23
N LEU A 430 14.96 -7.49 -0.98
CA LEU A 430 15.68 -6.37 -0.37
C LEU A 430 17.06 -6.22 -1.00
N SER A 431 17.48 -4.98 -1.19
CA SER A 431 18.82 -4.60 -1.60
C SER A 431 19.85 -4.95 -0.51
N GLY A 432 21.13 -4.92 -0.87
CA GLY A 432 22.23 -5.12 0.08
C GLY A 432 22.13 -4.15 1.26
N LEU A 433 21.93 -2.86 0.98
CA LEU A 433 21.73 -1.80 1.97
C LEU A 433 20.56 -2.11 2.92
N GLU A 434 19.37 -2.41 2.38
CA GLU A 434 18.17 -2.70 3.18
C GLU A 434 18.38 -3.94 4.06
N THR A 435 19.11 -4.94 3.57
CA THR A 435 19.43 -6.16 4.32
C THR A 435 20.44 -5.87 5.43
N GLU A 436 21.49 -5.10 5.14
CA GLU A 436 22.51 -4.67 6.10
C GLU A 436 21.89 -3.85 7.24
N ILE A 437 20.89 -3.01 6.96
CA ILE A 437 20.18 -2.26 7.99
C ILE A 437 19.50 -3.20 9.00
N LEU A 438 18.75 -4.20 8.52
CA LEU A 438 17.99 -5.12 9.37
C LEU A 438 18.89 -6.11 10.12
N VAL A 439 19.94 -6.62 9.47
CA VAL A 439 20.94 -7.49 10.13
C VAL A 439 21.76 -6.68 11.13
N GLY A 440 22.10 -5.43 10.79
CA GLY A 440 22.81 -4.49 11.64
C GLY A 440 22.07 -4.24 12.96
N SER A 441 20.76 -3.98 12.91
CA SER A 441 19.98 -3.79 14.15
C SER A 441 19.99 -5.03 15.04
N LYS A 442 20.01 -6.24 14.44
CA LYS A 442 20.12 -7.49 15.20
C LYS A 442 21.50 -7.68 15.83
N ASN A 443 22.57 -7.27 15.15
CA ASN A 443 23.93 -7.29 15.69
C ASN A 443 24.06 -6.37 16.91
N ILE A 444 23.56 -5.13 16.79
CA ILE A 444 23.57 -4.16 17.89
C ILE A 444 22.73 -4.68 19.06
N GLN A 445 21.55 -5.26 18.80
CA GLN A 445 20.71 -5.87 19.83
C GLN A 445 21.45 -6.96 20.62
N ASN A 446 22.18 -7.85 19.93
CA ASN A 446 22.95 -8.90 20.58
C ASN A 446 24.09 -8.36 21.47
N ASN A 447 24.53 -7.12 21.23
CA ASN A 447 25.61 -6.45 21.94
C ASN A 447 25.13 -5.45 23.01
N ILE A 448 23.83 -5.40 23.35
CA ILE A 448 23.28 -4.45 24.35
C ILE A 448 24.05 -4.49 25.69
N ALA A 449 24.47 -5.68 26.14
CA ALA A 449 25.25 -5.81 27.37
C ALA A 449 26.62 -5.09 27.30
N GLN A 450 27.29 -5.15 26.14
CA GLN A 450 28.56 -4.46 25.92
C GLN A 450 28.35 -2.94 25.82
N ILE A 451 27.27 -2.51 25.16
CA ILE A 451 26.87 -1.09 25.12
C ILE A 451 26.65 -0.57 26.53
N LYS A 452 25.97 -1.33 27.40
CA LYS A 452 25.77 -0.95 28.80
C LYS A 452 27.09 -0.87 29.58
N GLN A 453 28.06 -1.72 29.30
CA GLN A 453 29.37 -1.72 29.97
C GLN A 453 30.32 -0.61 29.47
N ALA A 454 30.11 -0.06 28.27
CA ALA A 454 30.97 1.00 27.74
C ALA A 454 31.00 2.23 28.68
N GLN A 455 32.17 2.58 29.20
CA GLN A 455 32.35 3.68 30.15
C GLN A 455 32.90 4.93 29.48
N THR A 456 33.75 4.77 28.46
CA THR A 456 34.37 5.90 27.76
C THR A 456 33.58 6.27 26.50
N ARG A 457 33.75 7.51 26.03
CA ARG A 457 33.11 8.00 24.80
C ARG A 457 33.54 7.19 23.59
N PHE A 458 34.83 6.80 23.52
CA PHE A 458 35.32 5.95 22.46
C PHE A 458 34.73 4.53 22.51
N GLN A 459 34.63 3.92 23.70
CA GLN A 459 33.99 2.61 23.84
C GLN A 459 32.54 2.62 23.37
N ILE A 460 31.80 3.73 23.60
CA ILE A 460 30.44 3.93 23.07
C ILE A 460 30.48 4.03 21.54
N TYR A 461 31.38 4.84 20.99
CA TYR A 461 31.55 5.01 19.53
C TYR A 461 31.80 3.67 18.82
N GLU A 462 32.67 2.82 19.36
CA GLU A 462 33.01 1.52 18.78
C GLU A 462 31.82 0.56 18.69
N GLN A 463 30.78 0.74 19.51
CA GLN A 463 29.59 -0.13 19.45
C GLN A 463 28.71 0.14 18.22
N PHE A 464 28.81 1.35 17.65
CA PHE A 464 27.90 1.84 16.62
C PHE A 464 28.60 2.18 15.31
N GLU A 465 29.92 2.39 15.33
CA GLU A 465 30.72 2.61 14.13
C GLU A 465 30.50 1.50 13.10
N GLY A 466 30.22 1.90 11.85
CA GLY A 466 29.98 0.98 10.74
C GLY A 466 28.53 0.51 10.60
N TYR A 467 27.63 0.88 11.51
CA TYR A 467 26.19 0.64 11.35
C TYR A 467 25.48 1.86 10.77
N PHE A 468 24.41 1.61 10.03
CA PHE A 468 23.50 2.65 9.55
C PHE A 468 22.70 3.24 10.71
N SER A 469 22.36 4.52 10.61
CA SER A 469 21.50 5.21 11.59
C SER A 469 20.20 4.44 11.83
N GLU A 470 19.57 3.92 10.78
CA GLU A 470 18.34 3.14 10.86
C GLU A 470 18.50 1.88 11.70
N SER A 471 19.64 1.18 11.60
CA SER A 471 19.96 0.02 12.44
C SER A 471 19.97 0.40 13.92
N ILE A 472 20.61 1.53 14.24
CA ILE A 472 20.73 2.07 15.59
C ILE A 472 19.36 2.51 16.11
N LEU A 473 18.54 3.16 15.27
CA LEU A 473 17.19 3.61 15.62
C LEU A 473 16.24 2.44 15.88
N ILE A 474 16.33 1.35 15.11
CA ILE A 474 15.59 0.11 15.40
C ILE A 474 15.99 -0.39 16.80
N THR A 475 17.28 -0.40 17.13
CA THR A 475 17.74 -0.81 18.47
C THR A 475 17.26 0.15 19.57
N LEU A 476 17.22 1.46 19.32
CA LEU A 476 16.72 2.44 20.27
C LEU A 476 15.22 2.23 20.59
N ILE A 477 14.44 1.79 19.61
CA ILE A 477 13.00 1.50 19.80
C ILE A 477 12.80 0.33 20.77
N ILE A 478 13.69 -0.66 20.77
CA ILE A 478 13.50 -1.91 21.51
C ILE A 478 14.15 -1.92 22.89
N VAL A 479 15.13 -1.04 23.12
CA VAL A 479 15.81 -0.90 24.40
C VAL A 479 14.89 -0.18 25.38
N GLU A 480 14.81 -0.65 26.62
CA GLU A 480 14.10 0.02 27.72
C GLU A 480 15.06 0.65 28.75
N ASP A 481 16.36 0.36 28.64
CA ASP A 481 17.39 0.83 29.56
C ASP A 481 17.80 2.28 29.25
N GLU A 482 17.51 3.20 30.16
CA GLU A 482 17.80 4.62 30.00
C GLU A 482 19.29 4.94 29.81
N GLU A 483 20.21 4.14 30.37
CA GLU A 483 21.65 4.36 30.17
C GLU A 483 22.04 4.06 28.73
N VAL A 484 21.51 2.96 28.17
CA VAL A 484 21.75 2.60 26.77
C VAL A 484 21.11 3.62 25.83
N GLU A 485 19.90 4.11 26.13
CA GLU A 485 19.27 5.18 25.35
C GLU A 485 20.13 6.46 25.33
N LYS A 486 20.68 6.89 26.47
CA LYS A 486 21.58 8.05 26.56
C LYS A 486 22.86 7.86 25.73
N LYS A 487 23.41 6.64 25.70
CA LYS A 487 24.61 6.32 24.91
C LYS A 487 24.33 6.36 23.40
N ILE A 488 23.18 5.85 22.98
CA ILE A 488 22.73 5.96 21.58
C ILE A 488 22.52 7.44 21.20
N ASP A 489 21.87 8.23 22.07
CA ASP A 489 21.65 9.65 21.83
C ASP A 489 22.97 10.43 21.73
N LEU A 490 23.94 10.12 22.59
CA LEU A 490 25.29 10.67 22.55
C LEU A 490 26.01 10.34 21.23
N TYR A 491 25.95 9.08 20.79
CA TYR A 491 26.54 8.66 19.53
C TYR A 491 25.92 9.42 18.34
N LEU A 492 24.59 9.40 18.25
CA LEU A 492 23.86 9.99 17.13
C LEU A 492 24.03 11.51 17.08
N ASN A 493 23.99 12.22 18.20
CA ASN A 493 24.06 13.69 18.15
C ASN A 493 25.49 14.24 18.14
N GLU A 494 26.48 13.49 18.63
CA GLU A 494 27.83 14.02 18.87
C GLU A 494 28.92 13.14 18.26
N LEU A 495 29.06 11.88 18.73
CA LEU A 495 30.29 11.10 18.49
C LEU A 495 30.52 10.77 17.01
N GLN A 496 29.46 10.48 16.24
CA GLN A 496 29.58 10.10 14.82
C GLN A 496 30.16 11.21 13.93
N TYR A 497 30.13 12.47 14.40
CA TYR A 497 30.62 13.63 13.64
C TYR A 497 32.08 13.97 13.94
N ILE A 498 32.67 13.35 14.96
CA ILE A 498 34.05 13.58 15.35
C ILE A 498 34.97 12.93 14.33
N LYS A 499 35.76 13.74 13.63
CA LYS A 499 36.75 13.29 12.64
C LYS A 499 38.13 13.82 13.00
N ILE A 500 39.15 13.01 12.76
CA ILE A 500 40.54 13.44 12.82
C ILE A 500 40.91 14.21 11.54
N ASN A 501 41.77 15.22 11.67
CA ASN A 501 42.29 15.97 10.52
C ASN A 501 43.50 15.25 9.89
N THR A 502 44.17 14.43 10.70
CA THR A 502 45.34 13.67 10.30
C THR A 502 44.97 12.57 9.30
N THR A 503 45.70 12.53 8.18
CA THR A 503 45.57 11.49 7.14
C THR A 503 46.83 10.65 7.04
N GLY A 504 46.78 9.51 6.34
CA GLY A 504 47.97 8.72 6.04
C GLY A 504 49.08 9.52 5.36
N LYS A 505 48.74 10.48 4.50
CA LYS A 505 49.71 11.39 3.87
C LYS A 505 50.42 12.27 4.91
N SER A 506 49.67 12.82 5.86
CA SER A 506 50.22 13.62 6.97
C SER A 506 51.17 12.81 7.85
N LEU A 507 50.93 11.51 8.03
CA LEU A 507 51.83 10.60 8.75
C LEU A 507 53.14 10.35 7.98
N THR A 508 53.06 10.17 6.65
CA THR A 508 54.25 10.00 5.81
C THR A 508 55.13 11.25 5.78
N GLU A 509 54.52 12.44 5.69
CA GLU A 509 55.24 13.73 5.73
C GLU A 509 56.01 13.93 7.04
N LYS A 510 55.59 13.27 8.13
CA LYS A 510 56.28 13.27 9.44
C LYS A 510 57.37 12.22 9.59
N GLY A 511 57.62 11.41 8.58
CA GLY A 511 58.69 10.40 8.58
C GLY A 511 58.27 9.02 9.07
N LEU A 512 56.97 8.71 9.10
CA LEU A 512 56.47 7.35 9.35
C LEU A 512 56.36 6.57 8.04
N THR A 513 56.71 5.28 8.07
CA THR A 513 56.64 4.39 6.90
C THR A 513 55.24 3.79 6.74
N PRO A 514 54.63 3.84 5.55
CA PRO A 514 53.31 3.25 5.31
C PRO A 514 53.25 1.76 5.70
N GLY A 515 52.18 1.36 6.40
CA GLY A 515 51.96 -0.02 6.86
C GLY A 515 50.75 -0.14 7.79
N PRO A 516 50.48 -1.34 8.36
CA PRO A 516 49.35 -1.59 9.27
C PRO A 516 49.30 -0.64 10.48
N VAL A 517 50.48 -0.20 10.94
CA VAL A 517 50.66 0.78 12.04
C VAL A 517 49.95 2.11 11.78
N PHE A 518 49.72 2.50 10.52
CA PHE A 518 48.96 3.73 10.24
C PHE A 518 47.52 3.62 10.73
N GLY A 519 46.88 2.46 10.55
CA GLY A 519 45.53 2.22 11.05
C GLY A 519 45.47 2.32 12.58
N GLU A 520 46.46 1.76 13.27
CA GLU A 520 46.57 1.83 14.74
C GLU A 520 46.74 3.28 15.22
N ILE A 521 47.64 4.06 14.60
CA ILE A 521 47.87 5.47 14.96
C ILE A 521 46.62 6.32 14.70
N LEU A 522 45.97 6.14 13.55
CA LEU A 522 44.75 6.89 13.22
C LEU A 522 43.60 6.53 14.18
N ARG A 523 43.49 5.26 14.57
CA ARG A 523 42.49 4.80 15.56
C ARG A 523 42.78 5.37 16.94
N GLU A 524 44.04 5.41 17.38
CA GLU A 524 44.41 5.98 18.67
C GLU A 524 44.21 7.51 18.73
N LEU A 525 44.49 8.21 17.63
CA LEU A 525 44.15 9.64 17.49
C LEU A 525 42.64 9.87 17.55
N LEU A 526 41.87 9.06 16.84
CA LEU A 526 40.41 9.14 16.87
C LEU A 526 39.88 8.87 18.28
N GLN A 527 40.45 7.89 18.98
CA GLN A 527 40.13 7.59 20.38
C GLN A 527 40.39 8.77 21.30
N ALA A 528 41.59 9.35 21.25
CA ALA A 528 41.95 10.51 22.07
C ALA A 528 41.00 11.69 21.78
N LYS A 529 40.66 11.92 20.50
CA LYS A 529 39.76 13.02 20.11
C LYS A 529 38.33 12.79 20.57
N ILE A 530 37.80 11.58 20.40
CA ILE A 530 36.44 11.22 20.84
C ILE A 530 36.31 11.30 22.37
N ASN A 531 37.35 10.91 23.10
CA ASN A 531 37.43 11.05 24.56
C ASN A 531 37.68 12.49 25.02
N GLN A 532 37.81 13.47 24.10
CA GLN A 532 38.10 14.87 24.39
C GLN A 532 39.46 15.09 25.10
N GLU A 533 40.42 14.19 24.86
CA GLU A 533 41.82 14.33 25.32
C GLU A 533 42.63 15.27 24.42
N ILE A 534 42.19 15.40 23.16
CA ILE A 534 42.70 16.34 22.15
C ILE A 534 41.51 16.93 21.40
N ASP A 535 41.57 18.21 21.02
CA ASP A 535 40.49 18.92 20.33
C ASP A 535 40.99 19.65 19.08
N THR A 536 42.21 20.19 19.14
CA THR A 536 42.77 21.03 18.08
C THR A 536 43.65 20.25 17.07
N PRO A 537 43.76 20.71 15.81
CA PRO A 537 44.75 20.18 14.87
C PRO A 537 46.17 20.20 15.45
N GLU A 538 46.54 21.23 16.19
CA GLU A 538 47.86 21.36 16.82
C GLU A 538 48.10 20.24 17.85
N GLU A 539 47.10 19.93 18.68
CA GLU A 539 47.16 18.82 19.64
C GLU A 539 47.22 17.45 18.95
N GLU A 540 46.48 17.24 17.85
CA GLU A 540 46.63 16.03 17.01
C GLU A 540 48.09 15.89 16.53
N GLN A 541 48.66 17.00 16.05
CA GLN A 541 50.03 17.03 15.53
C GLN A 541 51.07 16.76 16.62
N GLU A 542 50.82 17.21 17.85
CA GLU A 542 51.66 16.92 19.00
C GLU A 542 51.51 15.48 19.46
N TYR A 543 50.29 14.94 19.49
CA TYR A 543 50.00 13.56 19.88
C TYR A 543 50.73 12.57 18.96
N ILE A 544 50.82 12.84 17.64
CA ILE A 544 51.56 12.01 16.67
C ILE A 544 53.04 11.84 17.04
N LYS A 545 53.66 12.83 17.72
CA LYS A 545 55.08 12.75 18.08
C LYS A 545 55.40 11.56 19.00
N LYS A 546 54.41 11.05 19.73
CA LYS A 546 54.55 9.84 20.58
C LYS A 546 54.90 8.58 19.78
N PHE A 547 54.53 8.53 18.50
CA PHE A 547 54.72 7.37 17.61
C PHE A 547 55.94 7.48 16.71
N LEU A 548 56.61 8.64 16.68
CA LEU A 548 57.81 8.82 15.88
C LEU A 548 58.95 7.97 16.48
N PRO A 549 59.72 7.24 15.66
CA PRO A 549 60.87 6.50 16.16
C PRO A 549 61.83 7.46 16.87
N ARG A 550 62.11 7.21 18.15
CA ARG A 550 63.11 7.98 18.90
C ARG A 550 64.42 7.91 18.11
N LYS A 551 64.92 9.06 17.64
CA LYS A 551 66.29 9.16 17.12
C LYS A 551 67.22 8.60 18.19
N ARG A 552 67.77 7.41 17.98
CA ARG A 552 68.93 6.94 18.74
C ARG A 552 70.01 7.99 18.54
N ARG A 553 70.35 8.70 19.62
CA ARG A 553 71.49 9.61 19.65
C ARG A 553 72.78 8.82 19.47
#